data_AF-A0A484ZX20-F1
#
_entry.id   AF-A0A484ZX20-F1
#
_cell.length_a   1.000
_cell.length_b   1.000
_cell.length_c   1.000
_cell.angle_alpha   90.00
_cell.angle_beta   90.00
_cell.angle_gamma   90.00
#
_symmetry.space_group_name_H-M   'P 1'
#
loop_
_entity.id
_entity.type
_entity.pdbx_description
1 polymer ?
#
loop_
_entity_poly.entity_id
_entity_poly.type
_entity_poly.pdbx_seq_one_letter_code
_entity_poly.pdbx_strand_id
1 'polypeptide(L)' 'MKPRWPAHAIGELICNNPGEITLVAIGPLTNIAHAIQLYPDLAKSVAEIAIMAAYLTLTAILKILILASILKQLMWF' A
#
# COMPACT_ATOMS: atom_id res chain seq x y z
N MET A 1 17.96 15.11 -10.13
CA MET A 1 16.94 14.05 -9.95
C MET A 1 15.75 14.38 -10.84
N LYS A 2 15.32 13.47 -11.72
CA LYS A 2 14.12 13.66 -12.56
C LYS A 2 12.88 13.62 -11.64
N PRO A 3 11.91 14.54 -11.74
CA PRO A 3 10.74 14.50 -10.87
C PRO A 3 9.91 13.25 -11.19
N ARG A 4 9.94 12.26 -10.29
CA ARG A 4 9.08 11.07 -10.39
C ARG A 4 7.80 11.36 -9.62
N TRP A 5 6.68 11.37 -10.32
CA TRP A 5 5.36 11.46 -9.68
C TRP A 5 5.18 10.28 -8.72
N PRO A 6 4.59 10.46 -7.53
CA PRO A 6 4.53 9.42 -6.50
C PRO A 6 3.98 8.08 -7.01
N ALA A 7 2.95 8.11 -7.87
CA ALA A 7 2.37 6.91 -8.46
C ALA A 7 3.37 6.13 -9.35
N HIS A 8 4.20 6.82 -10.12
CA HIS A 8 5.23 6.17 -10.95
C HIS A 8 6.36 5.63 -10.09
N ALA A 9 6.76 6.35 -9.03
CA ALA A 9 7.80 5.87 -8.12
C ALA A 9 7.39 4.58 -7.41
N ILE A 10 6.14 4.50 -6.93
CA ILE A 10 5.59 3.29 -6.30
C ILE A 10 5.54 2.14 -7.32
N GLY A 11 5.02 2.40 -8.53
CA GLY A 11 4.96 1.46 -9.65
C GLY A 11 6.31 0.85 -10.00
N GLU A 12 7.26 1.71 -10.38
CA GLU A 12 8.61 1.29 -10.79
C GLU A 12 9.31 0.50 -9.67
N LEU A 13 9.22 0.96 -8.43
CA LEU A 13 9.97 0.33 -7.33
C LEU A 13 9.44 -1.07 -7.03
N ILE A 14 8.12 -1.26 -6.97
CA ILE A 14 7.50 -2.55 -6.65
C ILE A 14 7.62 -3.52 -7.84
N CYS A 15 7.39 -3.07 -9.06
CA CYS A 15 7.51 -3.93 -10.24
C CYS A 15 8.95 -4.37 -10.53
N ASN A 16 9.95 -3.56 -10.14
CA ASN A 16 11.36 -3.95 -10.28
C ASN A 16 11.85 -4.87 -9.14
N ASN A 17 11.15 -4.94 -8.01
CA ASN A 17 11.52 -5.77 -6.86
C ASN A 17 10.30 -6.58 -6.37
N PRO A 18 9.80 -7.51 -7.20
CA PRO A 18 8.59 -8.26 -6.89
C PRO A 18 8.79 -9.16 -5.66
N GLY A 19 7.87 -9.08 -4.71
CA GLY A 19 7.86 -9.88 -3.48
C GLY A 19 8.78 -9.35 -2.36
N GLU A 20 9.53 -8.26 -2.60
CA GLU A 20 10.47 -7.71 -1.61
C GLU A 20 9.91 -6.50 -0.85
N ILE A 21 8.94 -5.80 -1.45
CA ILE A 21 8.49 -4.51 -0.93
C ILE A 21 7.14 -4.65 -0.24
N THR A 22 7.13 -4.27 1.04
CA THR A 22 5.90 -4.07 1.82
C THR A 22 5.45 -2.61 1.72
N LEU A 23 4.24 -2.40 1.21
CA LEU A 23 3.67 -1.08 1.05
C LEU A 23 2.90 -0.68 2.31
N VAL A 24 3.41 0.29 3.06
CA VAL A 24 2.74 0.81 4.27
C VAL A 24 2.08 2.16 3.95
N ALA A 25 0.75 2.15 3.87
CA ALA A 25 -0.06 3.30 3.51
C ALA A 25 -0.62 3.99 4.77
N ILE A 26 0.01 5.10 5.17
CA ILE A 26 -0.33 5.87 6.40
C ILE A 26 -1.07 7.18 6.07
N GLY A 27 -1.36 7.44 4.79
CA GLY A 27 -2.02 8.65 4.30
C GLY A 27 -3.09 8.37 3.24
N PRO A 28 -3.59 9.41 2.54
CA PRO A 28 -4.60 9.25 1.50
C PRO A 28 -4.16 8.27 0.40
N LEU A 29 -5.02 7.31 0.07
CA LEU A 29 -4.70 6.22 -0.85
C LEU A 29 -4.67 6.62 -2.34
N THR A 30 -4.88 7.90 -2.66
CA THR A 30 -4.96 8.40 -4.05
C THR A 30 -3.73 8.05 -4.87
N ASN A 31 -2.53 8.18 -4.30
CA ASN A 31 -1.28 7.85 -5.01
C ASN A 31 -1.14 6.36 -5.30
N ILE A 32 -1.62 5.51 -4.38
CA ILE A 32 -1.59 4.04 -4.53
C ILE A 32 -2.64 3.62 -5.56
N ALA A 33 -3.84 4.22 -5.52
CA ALA A 33 -4.87 3.98 -6.53
C ALA A 33 -4.39 4.33 -7.94
N HIS A 34 -3.73 5.49 -8.10
CA HIS A 34 -3.10 5.86 -9.37
C HIS A 34 -1.97 4.92 -9.77
N ALA A 35 -1.15 4.45 -8.82
CA ALA A 35 -0.08 3.50 -9.10
C ALA A 35 -0.62 2.16 -9.62
N ILE A 36 -1.68 1.62 -9.00
CA ILE A 36 -2.32 0.37 -9.45
C ILE A 36 -2.94 0.51 -10.84
N GLN A 37 -3.53 1.66 -11.17
CA GLN A 37 -4.09 1.91 -12.50
C GLN A 37 -3.02 1.98 -13.59
N LEU A 38 -1.86 2.58 -13.28
CA LEU A 38 -0.74 2.71 -14.22
C LEU A 38 0.11 1.42 -14.32
N TYR A 39 0.18 0.66 -13.23
CA TYR A 39 1.00 -0.55 -13.10
C TYR A 39 0.13 -1.71 -12.60
N PRO A 40 -0.62 -2.39 -13.48
CA PRO A 40 -1.54 -3.46 -13.08
C PRO A 40 -0.83 -4.66 -12.42
N ASP A 41 0.44 -4.91 -12.75
CA ASP A 41 1.24 -5.98 -12.15
C ASP A 41 1.77 -5.64 -10.75
N LEU A 42 1.63 -4.38 -10.30
CA LEU A 42 2.01 -3.95 -8.95
C LEU A 42 1.28 -4.78 -7.89
N ALA A 43 -0.01 -5.08 -8.08
CA ALA A 43 -0.81 -5.82 -7.11
C ALA A 43 -0.32 -7.27 -6.91
N LYS A 44 0.36 -7.85 -7.92
CA LYS A 44 0.97 -9.17 -7.83
C LYS A 44 2.40 -9.13 -7.31
N SER A 45 3.05 -7.99 -7.50
CA SER A 45 4.48 -7.78 -7.20
C SER A 45 4.71 -7.26 -5.79
N VAL A 46 3.70 -6.75 -5.11
CA VAL A 46 3.81 -6.31 -3.71
C VAL A 46 3.83 -7.51 -2.76
N ALA A 47 4.72 -7.48 -1.76
CA ALA A 47 4.84 -8.55 -0.78
C ALA A 47 3.66 -8.54 0.21
N GLU A 48 3.37 -7.36 0.74
CA GLU A 48 2.28 -7.11 1.69
C GLU A 48 1.85 -5.64 1.57
N ILE A 49 0.55 -5.37 1.74
CA ILE A 49 0.04 -4.00 1.83
C ILE A 49 -0.56 -3.82 3.23
N ALA A 50 0.08 -2.96 4.04
CA ALA A 50 -0.43 -2.53 5.33
C ALA A 50 -1.08 -1.15 5.17
N ILE A 51 -2.35 -1.00 5.55
CA ILE A 51 -3.11 0.24 5.35
C ILE A 51 -3.61 0.76 6.69
N MET A 52 -3.21 1.97 7.06
CA MET A 52 -3.82 2.73 8.15
C MET A 52 -4.84 3.70 7.53
N ALA A 53 -6.07 3.22 7.32
CA ALA A 53 -7.16 4.03 6.81
C ALA A 53 -8.08 4.45 7.96
N ALA A 54 -8.35 5.75 8.09
CA ALA A 54 -9.32 6.26 9.05
C ALA A 54 -10.78 5.94 8.66
N TYR A 55 -11.06 5.76 7.37
CA TYR A 55 -12.40 5.43 6.87
C TYR A 55 -12.30 4.66 5.54
N LEU A 56 -12.59 3.37 5.56
CA LEU A 56 -12.69 2.54 4.36
C LEU A 56 -14.14 2.03 4.24
N THR A 57 -14.89 2.58 3.29
CA THR A 57 -16.30 2.26 3.04
C THR A 57 -16.46 1.04 2.12
N LEU A 58 -15.66 -0.01 2.33
CA LEU A 58 -15.74 -1.27 1.59
C LEU A 58 -15.75 -2.45 2.58
N THR A 59 -16.98 -2.87 2.90
CA THR A 59 -17.43 -4.26 3.09
C THR A 59 -16.53 -5.20 3.90
N ALA A 60 -16.84 -5.28 5.21
CA ALA A 60 -16.67 -6.38 6.18
C ALA A 60 -15.31 -7.11 6.35
N ILE A 61 -14.58 -7.46 5.29
CA ILE A 61 -13.37 -8.30 5.34
C ILE A 61 -12.16 -7.48 5.84
N LEU A 62 -12.10 -6.18 5.52
CA LEU A 62 -10.99 -5.32 5.92
C LEU A 62 -10.99 -4.90 7.41
N LYS A 63 -12.12 -5.00 8.13
CA LYS A 63 -12.16 -4.59 9.55
C LYS A 63 -11.23 -5.43 10.43
N ILE A 64 -11.08 -6.73 10.14
CA ILE A 64 -10.21 -7.64 10.90
C ILE A 64 -8.73 -7.31 10.66
N LEU A 65 -8.37 -6.94 9.43
CA LEU A 65 -6.99 -6.60 9.06
C LEU A 65 -6.53 -5.24 9.62
N ILE A 66 -7.44 -4.27 9.69
CA ILE A 66 -7.14 -2.95 10.28
C ILE A 66 -6.83 -3.08 11.78
N LEU A 67 -7.62 -3.86 12.54
CA LEU A 67 -7.37 -4.08 13.97
C LEU A 67 -6.04 -4.82 14.21
N ALA A 68 -5.73 -5.84 13.39
CA ALA A 68 -4.46 -6.55 13.48
C ALA A 68 -3.25 -5.66 13.14
N SER A 69 -3.40 -4.74 12.18
CA SER A 69 -2.33 -3.79 11.81
C SER A 69 -2.10 -2.75 12.91
N ILE A 70 -3.18 -2.22 13.51
CA ILE A 70 -3.10 -1.30 14.66
C ILE A 70 -2.45 -2.00 15.86
N LEU A 71 -2.82 -3.25 16.16
CA LEU A 71 -2.20 -4.05 17.23
C LEU A 71 -0.72 -4.33 16.96
N LYS A 72 -0.34 -4.70 15.72
CA LYS A 72 1.07 -4.86 15.34
C LYS A 72 1.86 -3.56 15.55
N GLN A 73 1.27 -2.39 15.27
CA GLN A 73 1.94 -1.11 15.43
C GLN A 73 2.04 -0.64 16.89
N LEU A 74 1.06 -0.97 17.73
CA LEU A 74 1.11 -0.76 19.18
C LEU A 74 2.12 -1.66 19.90
N MET A 75 2.47 -2.82 19.32
CA MET A 75 3.48 -3.73 19.84
C MET A 75 4.93 -3.40 19.44
N TRP A 76 5.15 -2.29 18.72
CA TRP A 76 6.47 -1.75 18.36
C TRP A 76 6.83 -0.47 19.16
N PHE A 77 6.37 -0.41 20.42
CA PHE A 77 6.86 0.52 21.45
C PHE A 77 7.19 -0.24 22.73
#